data_AF-A0A453EXC9-F1
#
_entry.id   AF-A0A453EXC9-F1
#
_cell.length_a   1.000
_cell.length_b   1.000
_cell.length_c   1.000
_cell.angle_alpha   90.00
_cell.angle_beta   90.00
_cell.angle_gamma   90.00
#
_symmetry.space_group_name_H-M   'P 1'
#
loop_
_entity.id
_entity.type
_entity.pdbx_description
1 polymer ?
#
loop_
_entity_poly.entity_id
_entity_poly.type
_entity_poly.pdbx_seq_one_letter_code
_entity_poly.pdbx_strand_id
1 'polypeptide(L)'
;MVGPNNVREKQPLMGAEDFSFYTEAVPKTYYYFVGMLNETRGPQAPHHSPYFTINEDALPYGAAMQASLAARYLLEHQPATAAKVEPRDEL
;
A
#
# COMPACT_ATOMS: atom_id res chain seq x y z
N MET A 1 6.26 -4.52 13.25
CA MET A 1 5.13 -5.45 13.44
C MET A 1 3.88 -4.81 12.83
N VAL A 2 3.03 -5.57 12.12
CA VAL A 2 1.78 -5.07 11.52
C VAL A 2 0.62 -5.28 12.48
N GLY A 3 -0.35 -4.37 12.50
CA GLY A 3 -1.59 -4.53 13.27
C GLY A 3 -2.21 -3.18 13.65
N PRO A 4 -3.43 -3.17 14.21
CA PRO A 4 -4.17 -1.94 14.53
C PRO A 4 -3.37 -0.98 15.44
N ASN A 5 -2.62 -1.52 16.40
CA ASN A 5 -1.80 -0.73 17.33
C ASN A 5 -0.56 -0.08 16.67
N ASN A 6 -0.26 -0.43 15.42
CA ASN A 6 0.89 0.08 14.66
C ASN A 6 0.46 1.04 13.54
N VAL A 7 -0.83 1.37 13.45
CA VAL A 7 -1.34 2.40 12.55
C VAL A 7 -1.23 3.76 13.26
N ARG A 8 -0.61 4.73 12.60
CA ARG A 8 -0.49 6.09 13.12
C ARG A 8 -1.27 7.04 12.23
N GLU A 9 -2.15 7.82 12.83
CA GLU A 9 -2.80 8.92 12.12
C GLU A 9 -1.74 9.96 11.74
N LYS A 10 -1.73 10.33 10.46
CA LYS A 10 -0.78 11.31 9.94
C LYS A 10 -1.54 12.57 9.56
N GLN A 11 -1.07 13.71 10.07
CA GLN A 11 -1.57 15.01 9.65
C GLN A 11 -1.37 15.20 8.14
N PRO A 12 -2.27 15.92 7.45
CA PRO A 12 -2.09 16.28 6.06
C PRO A 12 -0.72 16.92 5.81
N LEU A 13 -0.10 16.55 4.69
CA LEU A 13 1.21 17.04 4.30
C LEU A 13 1.04 18.08 3.19
N MET A 14 1.84 19.14 3.24
CA MET A 14 1.94 20.14 2.16
C MET A 14 2.94 19.71 1.06
N GLY A 15 3.20 18.41 0.94
CA GLY A 15 4.06 17.85 -0.11
C GLY A 15 3.33 17.78 -1.46
N ALA A 16 4.08 17.83 -2.55
CA ALA A 16 3.54 17.57 -3.89
C ALA A 16 3.73 16.08 -4.24
N GLU A 17 2.66 15.42 -4.67
CA GLU A 17 2.60 14.01 -5.01
C GLU A 17 1.69 13.85 -6.24
N ASP A 18 2.21 13.28 -7.33
CA ASP A 18 1.45 13.17 -8.59
C ASP A 18 0.39 12.06 -8.55
N PHE A 19 0.41 11.21 -7.51
CA PHE A 19 -0.66 10.26 -7.24
C PHE A 19 -2.03 10.93 -7.11
N SER A 20 -2.09 12.24 -6.82
CA SER A 20 -3.34 13.01 -6.78
C SER A 20 -4.13 12.93 -8.09
N PHE A 21 -3.47 12.82 -9.24
CA PHE A 21 -4.19 12.68 -10.52
C PHE A 21 -4.98 11.36 -10.60
N TYR A 22 -4.50 10.29 -9.97
CA TYR A 22 -5.25 9.04 -9.90
C TYR A 22 -6.45 9.15 -8.95
N THR A 23 -6.30 9.87 -7.83
CA THR A 23 -7.39 10.03 -6.85
C THR A 23 -8.50 10.93 -7.39
N GLU A 24 -8.18 11.88 -8.29
CA GLU A 24 -9.17 12.67 -9.04
C GLU A 24 -9.93 11.83 -10.06
N ALA A 25 -9.25 10.92 -10.76
CA ALA A 25 -9.85 10.12 -11.84
C ALA A 25 -10.61 8.87 -11.36
N VAL A 26 -10.16 8.24 -10.26
CA VAL A 26 -10.68 6.96 -9.77
C VAL A 26 -11.16 7.12 -8.32
N PRO A 27 -12.48 7.07 -8.06
CA PRO A 27 -13.04 7.32 -6.72
C PRO A 27 -12.61 6.36 -5.62
N LYS A 28 -12.08 5.18 -5.98
CA LYS A 28 -11.62 4.15 -5.03
C LYS A 28 -10.12 3.93 -5.21
N THR A 29 -9.33 4.81 -4.59
CA THR A 29 -7.87 4.74 -4.57
C THR A 29 -7.37 4.62 -3.13
N TYR A 30 -6.24 3.95 -2.95
CA TYR A 30 -5.58 3.80 -1.66
C TYR A 30 -4.20 4.43 -1.72
N TYR A 31 -3.96 5.45 -0.90
CA TYR A 31 -2.65 6.08 -0.71
C TYR A 31 -2.23 5.90 0.74
N TYR A 32 -1.00 5.45 0.98
CA TYR A 32 -0.52 5.15 2.33
C TYR A 32 1.01 5.24 2.41
N PHE A 33 1.51 5.45 3.63
CA PHE A 33 2.93 5.45 3.93
C PHE A 33 3.31 4.19 4.70
N VAL A 34 4.50 3.65 4.42
CA VAL A 34 5.13 2.60 5.23
C VAL A 34 6.15 3.26 6.14
N GLY A 35 5.95 3.15 7.45
CA GLY A 35 6.86 3.74 8.44
C GLY A 35 8.23 3.09 8.40
N MET A 36 9.28 3.91 8.26
CA MET A 36 10.67 3.44 8.23
C MET A 36 11.45 3.77 9.51
N LEU A 37 10.86 4.53 10.43
CA LEU A 37 11.53 4.99 11.65
C LEU A 37 12.02 3.82 12.49
N ASN A 38 13.32 3.83 12.77
CA ASN A 38 13.98 2.89 13.67
C ASN A 38 14.87 3.66 14.65
N GLU A 39 14.44 3.77 15.90
CA GLU A 39 15.14 4.53 16.96
C GLU A 39 16.51 3.95 17.30
N THR A 40 16.75 2.66 17.03
CA THR A 40 18.05 2.01 17.30
C THR A 40 19.08 2.26 16.20
N ARG A 41 18.65 2.77 15.03
CA ARG A 41 19.53 3.06 13.88
C ARG A 41 19.99 4.52 13.83
N GLY A 42 19.75 5.29 14.90
CA GLY A 42 20.11 6.70 14.98
C GLY A 42 19.12 7.61 14.23
N PRO A 43 19.45 8.91 14.11
CA PRO A 43 18.57 9.89 13.49
C PRO A 43 18.38 9.63 11.99
N GLN A 44 17.12 9.57 11.54
CA GLN A 44 16.78 9.48 10.13
C GLN A 44 16.58 10.88 9.54
N ALA A 45 17.31 11.18 8.48
CA ALA A 45 17.16 12.42 7.73
C ALA A 45 15.82 12.43 6.96
N PRO A 46 15.24 13.61 6.69
CA PRO A 46 13.99 13.72 5.94
C PRO A 46 14.16 13.34 4.47
N HIS A 47 13.04 13.13 3.78
CA HIS A 47 12.99 12.95 2.34
C HIS A 47 13.70 14.15 1.65
N HIS A 48 14.44 13.89 0.57
CA HIS A 48 15.31 14.82 -0.17
C HIS A 48 16.61 15.27 0.52
N SER A 49 16.92 14.78 1.72
CA SER A 49 18.25 15.00 2.32
C SER A 49 19.32 14.14 1.64
N PRO A 50 20.57 14.62 1.45
CA PRO A 50 21.69 13.78 1.00
C PRO A 50 22.07 12.68 2.01
N TYR A 51 21.58 12.77 3.25
CA TYR A 51 21.81 11.79 4.31
C TYR A 51 20.60 10.85 4.51
N PHE A 52 19.60 10.92 3.62
CA PHE A 52 18.45 10.03 3.67
C PHE A 52 18.91 8.57 3.52
N THR A 53 18.40 7.71 4.39
CA THR A 53 18.67 6.26 4.36
C THR A 53 17.37 5.49 4.46
N ILE A 54 17.36 4.29 3.88
CA ILE A 54 16.20 3.41 3.89
C ILE A 54 16.40 2.36 4.99
N ASN A 55 15.36 2.16 5.81
CA ASN A 55 15.29 1.00 6.69
C ASN A 55 14.75 -0.20 5.89
N GLU A 56 15.64 -1.02 5.35
CA GLU A 56 15.27 -2.17 4.51
C GLU A 56 14.42 -3.22 5.23
N ASP A 57 14.46 -3.27 6.57
CA ASP A 57 13.59 -4.12 7.38
C ASP A 57 12.10 -3.78 7.16
N ALA A 58 11.79 -2.57 6.66
CA ALA A 58 10.44 -2.13 6.34
C ALA A 58 9.90 -2.71 5.03
N LEU A 59 10.77 -3.14 4.10
CA LEU A 59 10.38 -3.54 2.74
C LEU A 59 9.41 -4.73 2.70
N PRO A 60 9.60 -5.81 3.50
CA PRO A 60 8.66 -6.93 3.50
C PRO A 60 7.24 -6.52 3.93
N TYR A 61 7.12 -5.53 4.81
CA TYR A 61 5.83 -5.03 5.27
C TYR A 61 5.09 -4.25 4.19
N GLY A 62 5.79 -3.41 3.43
CA GLY A 62 5.21 -2.70 2.29
C GLY A 62 4.73 -3.66 1.20
N ALA A 63 5.55 -4.66 0.86
CA ALA A 63 5.19 -5.69 -0.12
C ALA A 63 3.96 -6.50 0.31
N ALA A 64 3.96 -6.99 1.56
CA ALA A 64 2.83 -7.73 2.11
C ALA A 64 1.55 -6.87 2.20
N MET A 65 1.67 -5.59 2.56
CA MET A 65 0.53 -4.66 2.62
C MET A 65 -0.09 -4.45 1.24
N GLN A 66 0.70 -4.15 0.21
CA GLN A 66 0.20 -3.96 -1.15
C GLN A 66 -0.46 -5.23 -1.69
N ALA A 67 0.18 -6.40 -1.53
CA ALA A 67 -0.37 -7.67 -1.99
C ALA A 67 -1.69 -8.02 -1.27
N SER A 68 -1.73 -7.80 0.05
CA SER A 68 -2.94 -8.06 0.85
C SER A 68 -4.07 -7.11 0.48
N LEU A 69 -3.80 -5.82 0.26
CA LEU A 69 -4.80 -4.85 -0.16
C LEU A 69 -5.41 -5.23 -1.52
N ALA A 70 -4.56 -5.55 -2.50
CA ALA A 70 -5.02 -5.96 -3.83
C ALA A 70 -5.85 -7.25 -3.77
N ALA A 71 -5.36 -8.29 -3.08
CA ALA A 71 -6.07 -9.56 -2.96
C ALA A 71 -7.42 -9.39 -2.26
N ARG A 72 -7.46 -8.66 -1.14
CA ARG A 72 -8.71 -8.40 -0.42
C ARG A 72 -9.71 -7.60 -1.25
N TYR A 73 -9.25 -6.55 -1.92
CA TYR A 73 -10.12 -5.75 -2.78
C TYR A 73 -10.78 -6.62 -3.85
N LEU A 74 -10.01 -7.49 -4.53
CA LEU A 74 -10.53 -8.39 -5.55
C LEU A 74 -11.49 -9.46 -5.00
N LEU A 75 -11.21 -10.02 -3.83
CA LEU A 75 -12.08 -10.99 -3.17
C LEU A 75 -13.40 -10.34 -2.72
N GLU A 76 -13.35 -9.13 -2.18
CA GLU A 76 -14.53 -8.38 -1.72
C GLU A 76 -15.37 -7.83 -2.88
N HIS A 77 -14.76 -7.60 -4.05
CA HIS A 77 -15.42 -7.02 -5.24
C HIS A 77 -15.45 -7.99 -6.42
N GLN A 78 -15.45 -9.30 -6.17
CA GLN A 78 -15.59 -10.30 -7.22
C GLN A 78 -16.89 -10.05 -8.01
N PRO A 79 -16.84 -9.94 -9.34
CA PRO A 79 -18.05 -9.83 -10.14
C PRO A 79 -18.86 -11.12 -10.00
N ALA A 80 -20.19 -10.99 -9.94
CA ALA A 80 -21.14 -12.09 -9.73
C ALA A 80 -21.09 -13.22 -10.78
N THR A 81 -20.22 -13.14 -11.79
CA THR A 81 -20.15 -14.03 -12.96
C THR A 81 -18.92 -14.93 -13.01
N ALA A 82 -18.06 -14.97 -11.98
CA ALA A 82 -16.97 -15.96 -11.93
C ALA A 82 -17.46 -17.40 -11.66
N ALA A 83 -18.74 -17.59 -11.35
CA ALA A 83 -19.37 -18.90 -11.13
C ALA A 83 -20.19 -19.35 -12.35
N LYS A 84 -19.52 -19.71 -13.44
CA LYS A 84 -19.95 -20.73 -14.44
C LYS A 84 -18.91 -20.81 -15.56
N VAL A 85 -17.88 -21.62 -15.36
CA VAL A 85 -17.20 -22.24 -16.50
C VAL A 85 -17.93 -23.56 -16.74
N GLU A 86 -18.90 -23.54 -17.66
CA GLU A 86 -19.50 -24.78 -18.19
C GLU A 86 -18.41 -25.56 -18.95
N PRO A 87 -18.34 -26.90 -18.79
CA PRO A 87 -17.36 -27.70 -19.51
C PRO A 87 -17.70 -27.64 -21.00
N ARG A 88 -16.78 -27.11 -21.81
CA ARG A 88 -16.87 -27.23 -23.26
C ARG A 88 -16.48 -28.66 -23.61
N ASP A 89 -17.49 -29.49 -23.84
CA ASP A 89 -17.30 -30.77 -24.54
C ASP A 89 -16.90 -30.44 -25.99
N GLU A 90 -15.60 -30.57 -26.27
CA GLU A 90 -15.08 -30.60 -27.63
C GLU A 90 -15.27 -32.03 -28.17
N LEU A 91 -16.24 -32.19 -29.07
CA LEU A 91 -16.28 -33.28 -30.06
C LEU A 91 -15.48 -32.86 -31.30
#